data_AF-A0AAW7PPZ3-F1
#
_entry.id   AF-A0AAW7PPZ3-F1
#
_cell.length_a   1.000
_cell.length_b   1.000
_cell.length_c   1.000
_cell.angle_alpha   90.00
_cell.angle_beta   90.00
_cell.angle_gamma   90.00
#
_symmetry.space_group_name_H-M   'P 1'
#
loop_
_entity.id
_entity.type
_entity.pdbx_description
1 polymer ?
#
loop_
_entity_poly.entity_id
_entity_poly.type
_entity_poly.pdbx_seq_one_letter_code
_entity_poly.pdbx_strand_id
1 'polypeptide(L)'
;MRNIKIILTNDVANNKFDEQIFDIYRFDKNKDDLEELKKIIIDINKSQNEMVYLITNKKDLFKFFNRNITCEYFDNNGKNSISQREIKININPWFTGIFQNVRDIFFNNINEVLFNYGDIFQIDIEQLVKGTTYNVNNRNDLSNLLVEDLNLINFKGIVTSRLCVIFYRLTYFDLDASKASIGRFFANHFEKSESFKINLNRNPNGWFFTDLNNKIFRGYRIKPLVYNKPDSNLELKIRFAKKLLSKKVNKNIVAESLELTIEEIDYYVYSIQNNKINDEVYNSSIRTMESEYKKIKENKKHAPKQPYTPYMR
;
A
#
# COMPACT_ATOMS: atom_id res chain seq x y z
N MET A 1 -21.36 -1.47 2.39
CA MET A 1 -20.51 -0.26 2.41
C MET A 1 -20.93 0.54 1.19
N ARG A 2 -21.33 1.82 1.31
CA ARG A 2 -21.80 2.60 0.16
C ARG A 2 -20.63 2.93 -0.77
N ASN A 3 -20.85 2.82 -2.07
CA ASN A 3 -19.85 3.09 -3.10
C ASN A 3 -20.08 4.47 -3.71
N ILE A 4 -19.17 5.40 -3.44
CA ILE A 4 -19.15 6.70 -4.10
C ILE A 4 -18.28 6.58 -5.33
N LYS A 5 -18.83 6.97 -6.48
CA LYS A 5 -18.14 6.98 -7.76
C LYS A 5 -18.02 8.41 -8.27
N ILE A 6 -16.80 8.90 -8.40
CA ILE A 6 -16.52 10.22 -8.96
C ILE A 6 -16.17 10.07 -10.43
N ILE A 7 -16.82 10.88 -11.26
CA ILE A 7 -16.60 10.95 -12.69
C ILE A 7 -16.01 12.33 -13.01
N LEU A 8 -14.75 12.36 -13.42
CA LEU A 8 -14.08 13.55 -13.87
C LEU A 8 -14.25 13.73 -15.38
N THR A 9 -14.90 14.81 -15.81
CA THR A 9 -15.16 15.11 -17.23
C THR A 9 -15.34 16.61 -17.44
N ASN A 10 -14.94 17.11 -18.61
CA ASN A 10 -15.23 18.50 -18.98
C ASN A 10 -16.69 18.70 -19.44
N ASP A 11 -17.37 17.63 -19.85
CA ASP A 11 -18.77 17.67 -20.24
C ASP A 11 -19.66 17.14 -19.09
N VAL A 12 -19.83 17.98 -18.06
CA VAL A 12 -20.58 17.60 -16.86
C VAL A 12 -22.07 17.36 -17.16
N ALA A 13 -22.63 18.02 -18.18
CA ALA A 13 -24.06 18.04 -18.46
C ALA A 13 -24.54 16.87 -19.34
N ASN A 14 -23.74 16.41 -20.32
CA ASN A 14 -24.24 15.49 -21.35
C ASN A 14 -24.03 14.00 -21.06
N ASN A 15 -23.59 13.61 -19.85
CA ASN A 15 -23.49 12.19 -19.52
C ASN A 15 -24.88 11.62 -19.22
N LYS A 16 -25.40 10.83 -20.18
CA LYS A 16 -26.63 10.06 -20.02
C LYS A 16 -26.34 8.80 -19.21
N PHE A 17 -26.53 8.90 -17.89
CA PHE A 17 -26.65 7.72 -17.03
C PHE A 17 -28.13 7.38 -16.87
N ASP A 18 -28.43 6.10 -16.70
CA ASP A 18 -29.80 5.64 -16.43
C ASP A 18 -30.17 6.08 -15.01
N GLU A 19 -30.93 7.18 -14.88
CA GLU A 19 -31.17 7.88 -13.61
C GLU A 19 -32.10 7.09 -12.67
N GLN A 20 -32.65 5.95 -13.10
CA GLN A 20 -33.66 5.20 -12.35
C GLN A 20 -33.10 4.36 -11.19
N ILE A 21 -31.78 4.19 -11.08
CA ILE A 21 -31.16 3.28 -10.08
C ILE A 21 -30.12 3.99 -9.18
N PHE A 22 -29.73 5.24 -9.49
CA PHE A 22 -28.58 5.89 -8.86
C PHE A 22 -28.85 7.35 -8.49
N ASP A 23 -28.33 7.80 -7.34
CA ASP A 23 -28.23 9.23 -7.06
C ASP A 23 -27.09 9.84 -7.87
N ILE A 24 -27.40 10.79 -8.73
CA ILE A 24 -26.43 11.46 -9.59
C ILE A 24 -26.38 12.94 -9.21
N TYR A 25 -25.22 13.36 -8.70
CA TYR A 25 -24.90 14.74 -8.41
C TYR A 25 -23.94 15.27 -9.48
N ARG A 26 -24.11 16.54 -9.85
CA ARG A 26 -23.33 17.21 -10.89
C ARG A 26 -22.75 18.51 -10.33
N PHE A 27 -21.46 18.74 -10.52
CA PHE A 27 -20.77 19.96 -10.10
C PHE A 27 -19.82 20.44 -11.20
N ASP A 28 -20.09 21.60 -11.78
CA ASP A 28 -19.25 22.24 -12.79
C ASP A 28 -18.52 23.43 -12.17
N LYS A 29 -17.20 23.32 -11.96
CA LYS A 29 -16.36 24.37 -11.36
C LYS A 29 -16.38 25.70 -12.12
N ASN A 30 -16.81 25.70 -13.38
CA ASN A 30 -16.89 26.90 -14.21
C ASN A 30 -18.25 27.62 -14.06
N LYS A 31 -19.25 26.97 -13.44
CA LYS A 31 -20.61 27.48 -13.28
C LYS A 31 -21.04 27.59 -11.83
N ASP A 32 -20.58 26.67 -11.00
CA ASP A 32 -20.99 26.48 -9.62
C ASP A 32 -19.89 26.96 -8.66
N ASP A 33 -20.30 27.46 -7.49
CA ASP A 33 -19.38 27.90 -6.44
C ASP A 33 -18.99 26.78 -5.45
N LEU A 34 -18.02 27.06 -4.60
CA LEU A 34 -17.50 26.08 -3.63
C LEU A 34 -18.55 25.67 -2.57
N GLU A 35 -19.48 26.55 -2.22
CA GLU A 35 -20.52 26.23 -1.23
C GLU A 35 -21.51 25.22 -1.81
N GLU A 36 -21.80 25.30 -3.10
CA GLU A 36 -22.63 24.32 -3.79
C GLU A 36 -22.00 22.93 -3.77
N LEU A 37 -20.68 22.84 -4.03
CA LEU A 37 -19.96 21.57 -3.87
C LEU A 37 -20.10 21.02 -2.44
N LYS A 38 -19.95 21.86 -1.41
CA LYS A 38 -20.09 21.41 -0.02
C LYS A 38 -21.48 20.86 0.27
N LYS A 39 -22.55 21.49 -0.24
CA LYS A 39 -23.93 20.98 -0.11
C LYS A 39 -24.07 19.62 -0.81
N ILE A 40 -23.60 19.51 -2.05
CA ILE A 40 -23.59 18.25 -2.81
C ILE A 40 -22.89 17.14 -2.00
N ILE A 41 -21.73 17.43 -1.41
CA ILE A 41 -20.98 16.46 -0.60
C ILE A 41 -21.78 16.04 0.65
N ILE A 42 -22.47 16.99 1.31
CA ILE A 42 -23.37 16.67 2.44
C ILE A 42 -24.50 15.76 1.99
N ASP A 43 -25.09 16.00 0.83
CA ASP A 43 -26.21 15.22 0.31
C ASP A 43 -25.77 13.82 -0.13
N ILE A 44 -24.62 13.71 -0.81
CA ILE A 44 -23.95 12.42 -1.10
C ILE A 44 -23.76 11.62 0.20
N ASN A 45 -23.35 12.29 1.28
CA ASN A 45 -23.13 11.63 2.57
C ASN A 45 -24.43 11.16 3.24
N LYS A 46 -25.57 11.83 2.97
CA LYS A 46 -26.90 11.49 3.50
C LYS A 46 -27.67 10.49 2.63
N SER A 47 -27.33 10.37 1.35
CA SER A 47 -27.96 9.44 0.40
C SER A 47 -28.04 8.03 0.97
N GLN A 48 -29.20 7.39 0.78
CA GLN A 48 -29.42 6.00 1.20
C GLN A 48 -29.09 5.00 0.09
N ASN A 49 -28.78 5.47 -1.12
CA ASN A 49 -28.47 4.61 -2.25
C ASN A 49 -27.12 3.92 -2.06
N GLU A 50 -27.05 2.68 -2.56
CA GLU A 50 -25.83 1.87 -2.47
C GLU A 50 -24.71 2.44 -3.35
N MET A 51 -25.09 3.03 -4.49
CA MET A 51 -24.22 3.66 -5.48
C MET A 51 -24.61 5.13 -5.67
N VAL A 52 -23.63 6.01 -5.52
CA VAL A 52 -23.80 7.46 -5.69
C VAL A 52 -22.74 7.99 -6.65
N TYR A 53 -23.16 8.80 -7.61
CA TYR A 53 -22.28 9.39 -8.61
C TYR A 53 -22.08 10.88 -8.36
N LEU A 54 -20.83 11.34 -8.42
CA LEU A 54 -20.48 12.76 -8.54
C LEU A 54 -19.80 12.99 -9.88
N ILE A 55 -20.46 13.70 -10.79
CA ILE A 55 -19.91 14.09 -12.08
C ILE A 55 -19.37 15.51 -11.96
N THR A 56 -18.10 15.71 -12.28
CA THR A 56 -17.47 17.02 -12.12
C THR A 56 -16.26 17.24 -13.02
N ASN A 57 -15.84 18.48 -13.22
CA ASN A 57 -14.56 18.86 -13.81
C ASN A 57 -13.54 19.38 -12.78
N LYS A 58 -13.87 19.28 -11.48
CA LYS A 58 -13.02 19.67 -10.36
C LYS A 58 -12.05 18.55 -9.99
N LYS A 59 -10.76 18.87 -9.88
CA LYS A 59 -9.69 17.88 -9.65
C LYS A 59 -9.28 17.75 -8.19
N ASP A 60 -9.38 18.81 -7.40
CA ASP A 60 -8.97 18.88 -5.99
C ASP A 60 -10.06 18.34 -5.05
N LEU A 61 -10.52 17.11 -5.30
CA LEU A 61 -11.64 16.51 -4.56
C LEU A 61 -11.23 15.78 -3.29
N PHE A 62 -9.95 15.42 -3.17
CA PHE A 62 -9.42 14.62 -2.08
C PHE A 62 -9.72 15.22 -0.69
N LYS A 63 -9.84 16.55 -0.61
CA LYS A 63 -10.13 17.29 0.64
C LYS A 63 -11.59 17.26 1.11
N PHE A 64 -12.53 16.71 0.32
CA PHE A 64 -13.97 16.74 0.66
C PHE A 64 -14.53 15.42 1.14
N PHE A 65 -13.74 14.35 1.08
CA PHE A 65 -14.16 13.01 1.42
C PHE A 65 -13.24 12.43 2.49
N ASN A 66 -13.72 11.44 3.23
CA ASN A 66 -12.98 10.78 4.31
C ASN A 66 -13.26 9.26 4.32
N ARG A 67 -13.47 8.70 3.13
CA ARG A 67 -13.86 7.31 2.90
C ARG A 67 -13.36 6.84 1.54
N ASN A 68 -13.51 5.55 1.26
CA ASN A 68 -13.15 4.99 -0.03
C ASN A 68 -14.00 5.55 -1.16
N ILE A 69 -13.35 5.85 -2.29
CA ILE A 69 -13.98 6.42 -3.47
C ILE A 69 -13.44 5.70 -4.71
N THR A 70 -14.32 5.39 -5.64
CA THR A 70 -13.94 4.94 -6.98
C THR A 70 -13.95 6.12 -7.93
N CYS A 71 -12.95 6.24 -8.81
CA CYS A 71 -12.88 7.37 -9.72
C CYS A 71 -12.70 6.96 -11.18
N GLU A 72 -13.32 7.71 -12.07
CA GLU A 72 -13.24 7.57 -13.52
C GLU A 72 -12.96 8.92 -14.18
N TYR A 73 -12.28 8.88 -15.33
CA TYR A 73 -11.99 10.07 -16.15
C TYR A 73 -12.48 9.84 -17.57
N PHE A 74 -13.24 10.80 -18.10
CA PHE A 74 -13.66 10.83 -19.49
C PHE A 74 -13.00 12.02 -20.19
N ASP A 75 -12.28 11.72 -21.27
CA ASP A 75 -11.82 12.75 -22.20
C ASP A 75 -12.94 13.15 -23.18
N ASN A 76 -12.69 14.20 -23.96
CA ASN A 76 -13.67 14.78 -24.89
C ASN A 76 -14.10 13.80 -26.02
N ASN A 77 -13.54 12.59 -26.12
CA ASN A 77 -13.83 11.62 -27.16
C ASN A 77 -14.74 10.47 -26.70
N GLY A 78 -15.24 10.50 -25.46
CA GLY A 78 -16.20 9.52 -24.95
C GLY A 78 -15.72 8.07 -24.95
N LYS A 79 -14.41 7.84 -25.13
CA LYS A 79 -13.78 6.52 -25.10
C LYS A 79 -12.88 6.42 -23.88
N ASN A 80 -13.42 5.72 -22.88
CA ASN A 80 -12.74 5.25 -21.67
C ASN A 80 -11.26 4.92 -21.92
N SER A 81 -10.37 5.69 -21.30
CA SER A 81 -8.95 5.34 -21.29
C SER A 81 -8.27 5.63 -19.94
N ILE A 82 -8.96 5.36 -18.83
CA ILE A 82 -8.36 4.66 -17.67
C ILE A 82 -9.40 3.66 -17.19
N SER A 83 -9.33 2.44 -17.74
CA SER A 83 -10.13 1.29 -17.35
C SER A 83 -10.09 1.05 -15.83
N GLN A 84 -11.27 0.98 -15.19
CA GLN A 84 -11.53 0.25 -13.95
C GLN A 84 -10.33 0.11 -12.98
N ARG A 85 -9.89 1.22 -12.38
CA ARG A 85 -9.20 1.14 -11.10
C ARG A 85 -10.21 1.43 -10.02
N GLU A 86 -10.96 0.41 -9.64
CA GLU A 86 -11.52 0.40 -8.29
C GLU A 86 -10.30 0.48 -7.36
N ILE A 87 -10.08 1.65 -6.74
CA ILE A 87 -9.00 1.83 -5.78
C ILE A 87 -9.40 1.02 -4.55
N LYS A 88 -9.10 -0.28 -4.59
CA LYS A 88 -9.23 -1.18 -3.46
C LYS A 88 -8.06 -0.94 -2.53
N ILE A 89 -8.20 0.13 -1.76
CA ILE A 89 -7.33 0.39 -0.64
C ILE A 89 -7.48 -0.80 0.32
N ASN A 90 -6.37 -1.39 0.75
CA ASN A 90 -6.44 -2.39 1.80
C ASN A 90 -6.83 -1.71 3.13
N ILE A 91 -8.14 -1.67 3.40
CA ILE A 91 -8.74 -1.04 4.57
C ILE A 91 -8.52 -1.86 5.85
N ASN A 92 -8.13 -3.13 5.70
CA ASN A 92 -7.82 -4.03 6.80
C ASN A 92 -6.35 -4.43 6.71
N PRO A 93 -5.41 -3.52 7.04
CA PRO A 93 -4.00 -3.82 6.93
C PRO A 93 -3.59 -4.79 8.03
N TRP A 94 -3.71 -6.09 7.75
CA TRP A 94 -3.12 -7.14 8.58
C TRP A 94 -1.61 -7.12 8.38
N PHE A 95 -0.91 -6.51 9.32
CA PHE A 95 0.54 -6.52 9.33
C PHE A 95 1.04 -7.81 9.96
N THR A 96 1.43 -8.76 9.10
CA THR A 96 2.22 -9.91 9.55
C THR A 96 3.64 -9.45 9.82
N GLY A 97 4.36 -10.04 10.78
CA GLY A 97 5.76 -9.69 11.08
C GLY A 97 6.76 -10.07 9.98
N ILE A 98 6.30 -10.29 8.75
CA ILE A 98 7.09 -10.44 7.53
C ILE A 98 7.28 -9.05 6.92
N PHE A 99 8.51 -8.53 6.95
CA PHE A 99 8.80 -7.15 6.53
C PHE A 99 8.38 -6.86 5.09
N GLN A 100 8.60 -7.81 4.17
CA GLN A 100 8.22 -7.67 2.77
C GLN A 100 6.69 -7.49 2.61
N ASN A 101 5.88 -8.25 3.36
CA ASN A 101 4.41 -8.11 3.32
C ASN A 101 3.97 -6.73 3.81
N VAL A 102 4.56 -6.23 4.90
CA VAL A 102 4.27 -4.89 5.41
C VAL A 102 4.66 -3.84 4.38
N ARG A 103 5.87 -3.93 3.83
CA ARG A 103 6.39 -3.03 2.81
C ARG A 103 5.49 -3.00 1.57
N ASP A 104 5.00 -4.16 1.13
CA ASP A 104 4.14 -4.27 -0.06
C ASP A 104 2.74 -3.69 0.20
N ILE A 105 2.18 -3.85 1.40
CA ILE A 105 0.92 -3.16 1.78
C ILE A 105 1.09 -1.64 1.68
N PHE A 106 2.16 -1.10 2.26
CA PHE A 106 2.44 0.33 2.21
C PHE A 106 2.68 0.80 0.77
N PHE A 107 3.53 0.11 0.03
CA PHE A 107 3.86 0.44 -1.35
C PHE A 107 2.62 0.42 -2.24
N ASN A 108 1.80 -0.64 -2.20
CA ASN A 108 0.64 -0.78 -3.08
C ASN A 108 -0.39 0.31 -2.83
N ASN A 109 -0.77 0.57 -1.57
CA ASN A 109 -1.75 1.61 -1.26
C ASN A 109 -1.25 3.01 -1.63
N ILE A 110 -0.01 3.34 -1.28
CA ILE A 110 0.58 4.64 -1.64
C ILE A 110 0.65 4.76 -3.15
N ASN A 111 1.07 3.70 -3.86
CA ASN A 111 1.24 3.76 -5.30
C ASN A 111 -0.09 3.98 -6.03
N GLU A 112 -1.13 3.27 -5.58
CA GLU A 112 -2.47 3.35 -6.15
C GLU A 112 -3.08 4.74 -5.94
N VAL A 113 -2.93 5.36 -4.77
CA VAL A 113 -3.55 6.66 -4.52
C VAL A 113 -2.66 7.82 -5.00
N LEU A 114 -1.37 7.82 -4.65
CA LEU A 114 -0.50 8.96 -4.95
C LEU A 114 -0.19 9.12 -6.44
N PHE A 115 -0.02 8.01 -7.16
CA PHE A 115 0.31 8.05 -8.59
C PHE A 115 -0.91 7.80 -9.45
N ASN A 116 -1.61 6.67 -9.27
CA ASN A 116 -2.71 6.32 -10.18
C ASN A 116 -3.89 7.29 -10.04
N TYR A 117 -4.36 7.57 -8.82
CA TYR A 117 -5.37 8.60 -8.60
C TYR A 117 -4.78 10.01 -8.80
N GLY A 118 -3.58 10.27 -8.28
CA GLY A 118 -2.92 11.57 -8.39
C GLY A 118 -2.61 12.06 -9.82
N ASP A 119 -2.57 11.17 -10.82
CA ASP A 119 -2.45 11.54 -12.22
C ASP A 119 -3.73 12.14 -12.81
N ILE A 120 -4.88 11.80 -12.23
CA ILE A 120 -6.20 12.24 -12.68
C ILE A 120 -6.69 13.41 -11.82
N PHE A 121 -6.59 13.25 -10.50
CA PHE A 121 -7.06 14.19 -9.49
C PHE A 121 -5.88 14.85 -8.77
N GLN A 122 -6.08 16.09 -8.34
CA GLN A 122 -5.04 16.83 -7.66
C GLN A 122 -5.02 16.45 -6.18
N ILE A 123 -3.86 15.97 -5.71
CA ILE A 123 -3.56 15.77 -4.30
C ILE A 123 -2.70 16.94 -3.84
N ASP A 124 -3.13 17.61 -2.76
CA ASP A 124 -2.34 18.66 -2.12
C ASP A 124 -1.20 18.02 -1.31
N ILE A 125 0.02 18.07 -1.88
CA ILE A 125 1.21 17.45 -1.29
C ILE A 125 1.61 18.15 0.02
N GLU A 126 1.46 19.47 0.10
CA GLU A 126 1.81 20.23 1.31
C GLU A 126 0.90 19.82 2.48
N GLN A 127 -0.40 19.68 2.23
CA GLN A 127 -1.33 19.14 3.23
C GLN A 127 -1.04 17.68 3.55
N LEU A 128 -0.75 16.86 2.53
CA LEU A 128 -0.45 15.44 2.70
C LEU A 128 0.74 15.23 3.65
N VAL A 129 1.80 16.02 3.53
CA VAL A 129 3.00 15.93 4.38
C VAL A 129 2.91 16.76 5.66
N LYS A 130 1.85 17.55 5.85
CA LYS A 130 1.72 18.49 6.97
C LYS A 130 1.92 17.80 8.32
N GLY A 131 2.87 18.31 9.10
CA GLY A 131 3.19 17.80 10.44
C GLY A 131 4.11 16.57 10.45
N THR A 132 4.58 16.13 9.29
CA THR A 132 5.68 15.16 9.15
C THR A 132 7.03 15.88 9.05
N THR A 133 8.12 15.12 8.94
CA THR A 133 9.46 15.67 8.67
C THR A 133 9.83 15.71 7.19
N TYR A 134 8.90 15.37 6.28
CA TYR A 134 9.13 15.53 4.84
C TYR A 134 9.08 17.02 4.49
N ASN A 135 10.18 17.54 3.95
CA ASN A 135 10.30 18.94 3.51
C ASN A 135 10.18 19.03 1.98
N VAL A 136 8.99 18.73 1.46
CA VAL A 136 8.71 18.66 0.01
C VAL A 136 7.32 19.21 -0.27
N ASN A 137 7.13 19.78 -1.47
CA ASN A 137 5.86 20.32 -1.94
C ASN A 137 5.39 19.71 -3.26
N ASN A 138 6.15 18.77 -3.83
CA ASN A 138 5.83 18.10 -5.07
C ASN A 138 5.91 16.58 -4.92
N ARG A 139 5.17 15.90 -5.80
CA ARG A 139 4.99 14.44 -5.75
C ARG A 139 6.28 13.67 -6.01
N ASN A 140 7.14 14.17 -6.89
CA ASN A 140 8.37 13.46 -7.29
C ASN A 140 9.38 13.43 -6.15
N ASP A 141 9.60 14.57 -5.49
CA ASP A 141 10.50 14.62 -4.33
C ASP A 141 9.96 13.80 -3.15
N LEU A 142 8.64 13.84 -2.92
CA LEU A 142 7.99 12.98 -1.94
C LEU A 142 8.21 11.50 -2.26
N SER A 143 8.09 11.09 -3.53
CA SER A 143 8.32 9.71 -3.97
C SER A 143 9.71 9.21 -3.60
N ASN A 144 10.74 10.01 -3.84
CA ASN A 144 12.12 9.63 -3.50
C ASN A 144 12.28 9.37 -2.00
N LEU A 145 11.70 10.23 -1.15
CA LEU A 145 11.76 10.07 0.30
C LEU A 145 10.96 8.86 0.78
N LEU A 146 9.77 8.63 0.21
CA LEU A 146 8.95 7.44 0.52
C LEU A 146 9.69 6.13 0.19
N VAL A 147 10.46 6.10 -0.90
CA VAL A 147 11.30 4.94 -1.24
C VAL A 147 12.34 4.67 -0.14
N GLU A 148 12.95 5.71 0.45
CA GLU A 148 13.86 5.52 1.59
C GLU A 148 13.14 4.87 2.78
N ASP A 149 11.95 5.36 3.14
CA ASP A 149 11.16 4.80 4.24
C ASP A 149 10.73 3.35 3.97
N LEU A 150 10.33 3.02 2.74
CA LEU A 150 9.99 1.65 2.34
C LEU A 150 11.21 0.72 2.37
N ASN A 151 12.38 1.21 1.95
CA ASN A 151 13.64 0.46 2.06
C ASN A 151 14.04 0.22 3.52
N LEU A 152 13.71 1.15 4.43
CA LEU A 152 13.96 0.97 5.86
C LEU A 152 13.14 -0.18 6.45
N ILE A 153 11.90 -0.40 5.97
CA ILE A 153 11.07 -1.54 6.37
C ILE A 153 11.81 -2.85 6.03
N ASN A 154 12.28 -3.00 4.80
CA ASN A 154 12.99 -4.21 4.39
C ASN A 154 14.34 -4.36 5.10
N PHE A 155 15.06 -3.26 5.34
CA PHE A 155 16.39 -3.32 5.93
C PHE A 155 16.36 -3.61 7.44
N LYS A 156 15.49 -2.91 8.16
CA LYS A 156 15.50 -2.85 9.63
C LYS A 156 14.20 -3.28 10.28
N GLY A 157 13.16 -3.59 9.50
CA GLY A 157 11.83 -3.85 10.04
C GLY A 157 11.26 -2.63 10.74
N ILE A 158 11.57 -1.42 10.27
CA ILE A 158 11.09 -0.18 10.90
C ILE A 158 10.17 0.54 9.93
N VAL A 159 8.92 0.78 10.37
CA VAL A 159 7.97 1.66 9.70
C VAL A 159 8.08 3.04 10.34
N THR A 160 8.47 4.07 9.60
CA THR A 160 8.60 5.41 10.19
C THR A 160 7.23 6.03 10.47
N SER A 161 7.15 6.88 11.50
CA SER A 161 5.91 7.58 11.82
C SER A 161 5.50 8.54 10.71
N ARG A 162 6.45 9.09 9.95
CA ARG A 162 6.16 9.95 8.79
C ARG A 162 5.54 9.15 7.63
N LEU A 163 6.00 7.93 7.36
CA LEU A 163 5.40 7.05 6.37
C LEU A 163 3.97 6.63 6.77
N CYS A 164 3.75 6.33 8.06
CA CYS A 164 2.42 6.07 8.61
C CYS A 164 1.42 7.21 8.35
N VAL A 165 1.85 8.47 8.48
CA VAL A 165 0.99 9.62 8.19
C VAL A 165 0.57 9.65 6.74
N ILE A 166 1.53 9.52 5.80
CA ILE A 166 1.23 9.51 4.37
C ILE A 166 0.30 8.36 4.02
N PHE A 167 0.63 7.15 4.47
CA PHE A 167 -0.19 5.97 4.23
C PHE A 167 -1.62 6.16 4.72
N TYR A 168 -1.82 6.62 5.96
CA TYR A 168 -3.15 6.79 6.53
C TYR A 168 -3.97 7.82 5.73
N ARG A 169 -3.40 9.00 5.48
CA ARG A 169 -4.11 10.08 4.77
C ARG A 169 -4.52 9.64 3.36
N LEU A 170 -3.65 8.92 2.66
CA LEU A 170 -3.96 8.35 1.35
C LEU A 170 -5.01 7.24 1.43
N THR A 171 -4.88 6.34 2.41
CA THR A 171 -5.77 5.18 2.61
C THR A 171 -7.18 5.60 2.98
N TYR A 172 -7.34 6.63 3.81
CA TYR A 172 -8.65 7.05 4.33
C TYR A 172 -9.18 8.33 3.69
N PHE A 173 -8.47 8.85 2.69
CA PHE A 173 -8.80 10.11 2.00
C PHE A 173 -8.87 11.32 2.95
N ASP A 174 -8.22 11.25 4.12
CA ASP A 174 -8.34 12.25 5.18
C ASP A 174 -7.03 13.04 5.35
N LEU A 175 -6.86 14.13 4.58
CA LEU A 175 -5.66 14.98 4.68
C LEU A 175 -5.56 15.72 6.02
N ASP A 176 -6.69 15.95 6.69
CA ASP A 176 -6.76 16.69 7.95
C ASP A 176 -6.48 15.83 9.18
N ALA A 177 -6.43 14.49 9.00
CA ALA A 177 -6.06 13.56 10.05
C ALA A 177 -4.76 13.99 10.76
N SER A 178 -4.86 14.16 12.09
CA SER A 178 -3.73 14.59 12.90
C SER A 178 -2.69 13.48 13.04
N LYS A 179 -1.39 13.83 13.12
CA LYS A 179 -0.33 12.86 13.41
C LYS A 179 -0.54 12.09 14.73
N ALA A 180 -1.26 12.69 15.70
CA ALA A 180 -1.56 12.06 16.98
C ALA A 180 -2.63 10.97 16.87
N SER A 181 -3.71 11.22 16.12
CA SER A 181 -4.75 10.21 15.85
C SER A 181 -4.20 9.07 15.03
N ILE A 182 -3.42 9.37 13.99
CA ILE A 182 -2.73 8.37 13.16
C ILE A 182 -1.75 7.56 14.02
N GLY A 183 -1.00 8.22 14.90
CA GLY A 183 -0.06 7.56 15.80
C GLY A 183 -0.72 6.53 16.73
N ARG A 184 -1.93 6.84 17.24
CA ARG A 184 -2.74 5.89 18.03
C ARG A 184 -3.24 4.72 17.19
N PHE A 185 -3.70 4.97 15.97
CA PHE A 185 -4.13 3.92 15.05
C PHE A 185 -3.03 2.88 14.83
N PHE A 186 -1.81 3.32 14.49
CA PHE A 186 -0.70 2.40 14.26
C PHE A 186 -0.13 1.76 15.53
N ALA A 187 -0.27 2.42 16.69
CA ALA A 187 0.17 1.82 17.94
C ALA A 187 -0.60 0.55 18.30
N ASN A 188 -1.87 0.46 17.90
CA ASN A 188 -2.68 -0.76 18.07
C ASN A 188 -2.20 -1.91 17.17
N HIS A 189 -1.45 -1.63 16.10
CA HIS A 189 -0.99 -2.61 15.13
C HIS A 189 0.48 -3.03 15.33
N PHE A 190 1.34 -2.11 15.76
CA PHE A 190 2.78 -2.34 15.88
C PHE A 190 3.36 -2.12 17.29
N GLU A 191 2.55 -1.67 18.26
CA GLU A 191 2.97 -1.12 19.57
C GLU A 191 3.42 0.34 19.56
N LYS A 192 3.90 0.85 20.70
CA LYS A 192 4.26 2.25 20.87
C LYS A 192 5.44 2.62 19.98
N SER A 193 5.34 3.77 19.30
CA SER A 193 6.44 4.32 18.51
C SER A 193 7.66 4.63 19.40
N GLU A 194 8.85 4.32 18.92
CA GLU A 194 10.13 4.63 19.57
C GLU A 194 10.98 5.59 18.72
N SER A 195 12.03 6.16 19.34
CA SER A 195 13.00 7.02 18.66
C SER A 195 14.21 6.20 18.22
N PHE A 196 14.66 6.39 16.99
CA PHE A 196 15.78 5.69 16.38
C PHE A 196 16.89 6.67 15.99
N LYS A 197 18.14 6.24 16.13
CA LYS A 197 19.32 6.89 15.57
C LYS A 197 20.26 5.80 15.05
N ILE A 198 20.31 5.62 13.74
CA ILE A 198 20.95 4.46 13.11
C ILE A 198 21.84 4.93 11.95
N ASN A 199 23.01 4.32 11.81
CA ASN A 199 23.82 4.44 10.60
C ASN A 199 23.26 3.48 9.54
N LEU A 200 22.63 4.05 8.51
CA LEU A 200 21.94 3.32 7.44
C LEU A 200 22.81 3.14 6.19
N ASN A 201 23.90 3.89 6.07
CA ASN A 201 24.81 3.82 4.91
C ASN A 201 25.67 2.55 4.87
N ARG A 202 25.70 1.77 5.95
CA ARG A 202 26.30 0.42 5.98
C ARG A 202 25.23 -0.66 5.79
N ASN A 203 24.57 -0.65 4.63
CA ASN A 203 23.58 -1.67 4.29
C ASN A 203 24.09 -2.56 3.15
N PRO A 204 23.73 -3.87 3.15
CA PRO A 204 24.24 -4.83 2.18
C PRO A 204 23.67 -4.65 0.77
N ASN A 205 22.57 -3.90 0.63
CA ASN A 205 21.80 -3.76 -0.59
C ASN A 205 22.14 -2.49 -1.39
N GLY A 206 23.10 -1.68 -0.93
CA GLY A 206 23.49 -0.43 -1.58
C GLY A 206 22.43 0.67 -1.55
N TRP A 207 21.42 0.58 -0.67
CA TRP A 207 20.37 1.58 -0.52
C TRP A 207 20.94 2.89 0.03
N PHE A 208 20.47 4.01 -0.51
CA PHE A 208 20.89 5.33 -0.06
C PHE A 208 19.79 5.95 0.79
N PHE A 209 20.17 6.44 1.98
CA PHE A 209 19.26 7.07 2.93
C PHE A 209 19.72 8.52 3.15
N THR A 210 19.25 9.45 2.33
CA THR A 210 19.64 10.85 2.43
C THR A 210 19.08 11.51 3.67
N ASP A 211 17.83 11.16 4.03
CA ASP A 211 17.09 11.92 5.01
C ASP A 211 16.94 11.21 6.36
N LEU A 212 17.31 9.93 6.44
CA LEU A 212 17.21 9.14 7.68
C LEU A 212 18.58 8.79 8.27
N ASN A 213 19.65 8.76 7.48
CA ASN A 213 20.95 8.28 7.95
C ASN A 213 21.53 9.15 9.06
N ASN A 214 21.86 8.55 10.20
CA ASN A 214 22.40 9.21 11.41
C ASN A 214 21.53 10.34 12.00
N LYS A 215 20.32 10.57 11.46
CA LYS A 215 19.34 11.49 12.02
C LYS A 215 18.45 10.76 13.02
N ILE A 216 17.90 11.52 13.97
CA ILE A 216 16.91 10.99 14.90
C ILE A 216 15.54 11.01 14.22
N PHE A 217 14.86 9.88 14.17
CA PHE A 217 13.50 9.76 13.65
C PHE A 217 12.64 8.88 14.56
N ARG A 218 11.33 8.99 14.43
CA ARG A 218 10.37 8.12 15.14
C ARG A 218 9.76 7.09 14.20
N GLY A 219 9.47 5.92 14.75
CA GLY A 219 8.84 4.85 14.01
C GLY A 219 8.39 3.70 14.90
N TYR A 220 7.96 2.64 14.24
CA TYR A 220 7.45 1.42 14.82
C TYR A 220 8.35 0.27 14.40
N ARG A 221 8.78 -0.54 15.36
CA ARG A 221 9.53 -1.75 15.05
C ARG A 221 8.54 -2.85 14.75
N ILE A 222 8.57 -3.36 13.53
CA ILE A 222 7.90 -4.60 13.18
C ILE A 222 8.64 -5.69 13.95
N LYS A 223 7.96 -6.30 14.92
CA LYS A 223 8.51 -7.49 15.56
C LYS A 223 8.61 -8.56 14.49
N PRO A 224 9.81 -9.09 14.18
CA PRO A 224 9.89 -10.26 13.34
C PRO A 224 8.99 -11.31 13.98
N LEU A 225 8.27 -12.06 13.15
CA LEU A 225 7.63 -13.27 13.63
C LEU A 225 8.74 -14.12 14.24
N VAL A 226 8.79 -14.16 15.57
CA VAL A 226 9.72 -15.03 16.25
C VAL A 226 9.23 -16.42 15.87
N TYR A 227 9.93 -17.06 14.93
CA TYR A 227 9.83 -18.50 14.77
C TYR A 227 10.48 -19.09 16.02
N ASN A 228 9.76 -19.05 17.13
CA ASN A 228 9.98 -20.03 18.16
C ASN A 228 9.71 -21.34 17.46
N LYS A 229 10.75 -22.15 17.24
CA LYS A 229 10.54 -23.55 16.89
C LYS A 229 9.49 -24.03 17.89
N PRO A 230 8.28 -24.39 17.44
CA PRO A 230 7.22 -24.76 18.37
C PRO A 230 7.81 -25.84 19.27
N ASP A 231 7.61 -25.70 20.57
CA ASP A 231 7.96 -26.80 21.46
C ASP A 231 7.17 -28.05 21.02
N SER A 232 7.58 -29.22 21.51
CA SER A 232 6.97 -30.49 21.11
C SER A 232 5.46 -30.52 21.35
N ASN A 233 4.95 -29.74 22.30
CA ASN A 233 3.53 -29.63 22.62
C ASN A 233 2.78 -28.77 21.57
N LEU A 234 3.30 -27.58 21.26
CA LEU A 234 2.74 -26.71 20.24
C LEU A 234 2.79 -27.35 18.86
N GLU A 235 3.85 -28.09 18.53
CA GLU A 235 3.96 -28.82 17.26
C GLU A 235 2.87 -29.91 17.14
N LEU A 236 2.57 -30.59 18.24
CA LEU A 236 1.48 -31.57 18.33
C LEU A 236 0.12 -30.89 18.13
N LYS A 237 -0.13 -29.77 18.82
CA LYS A 237 -1.34 -28.96 18.70
C LYS A 237 -1.54 -28.49 17.25
N ILE A 238 -0.50 -27.98 16.59
CA ILE A 238 -0.54 -27.57 15.18
C ILE A 238 -0.88 -28.77 14.27
N ARG A 239 -0.31 -29.95 14.53
CA ARG A 239 -0.59 -31.17 13.75
C ARG A 239 -2.06 -31.61 13.89
N PHE A 240 -2.63 -31.52 15.09
CA PHE A 240 -4.04 -31.79 15.32
C PHE A 240 -4.94 -30.73 14.68
N ALA A 241 -4.60 -29.45 14.83
CA ALA A 241 -5.33 -28.35 14.20
C ALA A 241 -5.43 -28.55 12.68
N LYS A 242 -4.32 -28.88 12.02
CA LYS A 242 -4.27 -29.20 10.58
C LYS A 242 -5.23 -30.32 10.20
N LYS A 243 -5.24 -31.43 10.96
CA LYS A 243 -6.13 -32.58 10.70
C LYS A 243 -7.61 -32.26 10.92
N LEU A 244 -7.93 -31.47 11.95
CA LEU A 244 -9.31 -31.10 12.26
C LEU A 244 -9.85 -30.10 11.24
N LEU A 245 -9.06 -29.09 10.88
CA LEU A 245 -9.42 -28.10 9.86
C LEU A 245 -9.54 -28.73 8.47
N SER A 246 -8.70 -29.70 8.10
CA SER A 246 -8.85 -30.44 6.83
C SER A 246 -10.15 -31.26 6.77
N LYS A 247 -10.72 -31.61 7.93
CA LYS A 247 -12.03 -32.27 8.05
C LYS A 247 -13.18 -31.26 8.16
N LYS A 248 -12.92 -29.97 7.90
CA LYS A 248 -13.90 -28.87 7.94
C LYS A 248 -14.51 -28.64 9.33
N VAL A 249 -13.80 -28.98 10.41
CA VAL A 249 -14.20 -28.59 11.77
C VAL A 249 -14.09 -27.06 11.90
N ASN A 250 -15.04 -26.44 12.60
CA ASN A 250 -15.07 -24.98 12.77
C ASN A 250 -13.77 -24.47 13.45
N LYS A 251 -13.18 -23.41 12.89
CA LYS A 251 -11.91 -22.82 13.35
C LYS A 251 -11.93 -22.43 14.83
N ASN A 252 -13.04 -21.86 15.31
CA ASN A 252 -13.17 -21.43 16.70
C ASN A 252 -13.19 -22.63 17.66
N ILE A 253 -13.86 -23.72 17.26
CA ILE A 253 -13.89 -24.97 18.04
C ILE A 253 -12.49 -25.60 18.10
N VAL A 254 -11.76 -25.58 16.99
CA VAL A 254 -10.38 -26.11 16.94
C VAL A 254 -9.43 -25.29 17.81
N ALA A 255 -9.57 -23.96 17.79
CA ALA A 255 -8.79 -23.03 18.61
C ALA A 255 -9.00 -23.30 20.11
N GLU A 256 -10.26 -23.33 20.53
CA GLU A 256 -10.64 -23.59 21.92
C GLU A 256 -10.17 -24.98 22.38
N SER A 257 -10.41 -26.02 21.57
CA SER A 257 -10.09 -27.42 21.93
C SER A 257 -8.60 -27.71 22.05
N LEU A 258 -7.76 -26.89 21.41
CA LEU A 258 -6.30 -27.06 21.42
C LEU A 258 -5.59 -25.97 22.24
N GLU A 259 -6.36 -25.09 22.89
CA GLU A 259 -5.87 -23.91 23.61
C GLU A 259 -4.92 -23.08 22.73
N LEU A 260 -5.34 -22.84 21.49
CA LEU A 260 -4.67 -21.96 20.53
C LEU A 260 -5.53 -20.72 20.32
N THR A 261 -4.91 -19.58 20.10
CA THR A 261 -5.59 -18.39 19.59
C THR A 261 -5.94 -18.53 18.11
N ILE A 262 -6.89 -17.74 17.63
CA ILE A 262 -7.26 -17.73 16.21
C ILE A 262 -6.08 -17.25 15.36
N GLU A 263 -5.32 -16.30 15.88
CA GLU A 263 -4.11 -15.76 15.28
C GLU A 263 -3.02 -16.84 15.16
N GLU A 264 -2.85 -17.70 16.18
CA GLU A 264 -1.92 -18.83 16.11
C GLU A 264 -2.35 -19.88 15.09
N ILE A 265 -3.65 -20.15 14.94
CA ILE A 265 -4.13 -21.03 13.87
C ILE A 265 -3.82 -20.40 12.51
N ASP A 266 -4.17 -19.14 12.32
CA ASP A 266 -3.95 -18.43 11.05
C ASP A 266 -2.47 -18.38 10.68
N TYR A 267 -1.61 -18.22 11.69
CA TYR A 267 -0.18 -18.25 11.53
C TYR A 267 0.38 -19.67 11.27
N TYR A 268 0.25 -20.61 12.20
CA TYR A 268 0.95 -21.89 12.14
C TYR A 268 0.34 -22.90 11.15
N VAL A 269 -0.97 -22.80 10.90
CA VAL A 269 -1.68 -23.72 10.00
C VAL A 269 -1.63 -23.20 8.58
N TYR A 270 -1.97 -21.93 8.35
CA TYR A 270 -2.15 -21.38 7.02
C TYR A 270 -0.94 -20.58 6.49
N SER A 271 -0.23 -19.82 7.34
CA SER A 271 0.89 -18.98 6.86
C SER A 271 2.20 -19.76 6.61
N ILE A 272 2.52 -20.78 7.41
CA ILE A 272 3.74 -21.60 7.25
C ILE A 272 3.72 -22.45 5.96
N GLN A 273 2.54 -22.84 5.46
CA GLN A 273 2.43 -23.56 4.18
C GLN A 273 2.85 -22.69 2.99
N ASN A 274 2.56 -21.39 3.02
CA ASN A 274 2.94 -20.48 1.94
C ASN A 274 4.43 -20.14 1.96
N ASN A 275 5.06 -20.07 3.15
CA ASN A 275 6.51 -19.80 3.23
C ASN A 275 7.38 -20.98 2.80
N LYS A 276 6.99 -22.23 3.08
CA LYS A 276 7.72 -23.41 2.55
C LYS A 276 7.66 -23.52 1.03
N ILE A 277 6.50 -23.24 0.44
CA ILE A 277 6.32 -23.26 -1.02
C ILE A 277 7.11 -22.11 -1.67
N ASN A 278 7.07 -20.90 -1.08
CA ASN A 278 7.82 -19.76 -1.59
C ASN A 278 9.34 -19.92 -1.43
N ASP A 279 9.83 -20.51 -0.33
CA ASP A 279 11.25 -20.79 -0.14
C ASP A 279 11.74 -21.88 -1.11
N GLU A 280 10.94 -22.91 -1.41
CA GLU A 280 11.31 -23.93 -2.41
C GLU A 280 11.30 -23.39 -3.85
N VAL A 281 10.31 -22.56 -4.19
CA VAL A 281 10.22 -21.88 -5.50
C VAL A 281 11.32 -20.83 -5.68
N TYR A 282 11.64 -20.07 -4.63
CA TYR A 282 12.73 -19.09 -4.64
C TYR A 282 14.10 -19.78 -4.70
N ASN A 283 14.34 -20.82 -3.91
CA ASN A 283 15.60 -21.55 -3.91
C ASN A 283 15.82 -22.34 -5.22
N SER A 284 14.76 -22.86 -5.86
CA SER A 284 14.86 -23.47 -7.19
C SER A 284 15.14 -22.45 -8.28
N SER A 285 14.53 -21.26 -8.20
CA SER A 285 14.79 -20.15 -9.13
C SER A 285 16.24 -19.63 -9.00
N ILE A 286 16.76 -19.47 -7.78
CA ILE A 286 18.16 -19.08 -7.54
C ILE A 286 19.14 -20.13 -8.07
N ARG A 287 18.92 -21.43 -7.81
CA ARG A 287 19.79 -22.49 -8.35
C ARG A 287 19.80 -22.49 -9.88
N THR A 288 18.66 -22.21 -10.50
CA THR A 288 18.53 -22.11 -11.96
C THR A 288 19.33 -20.93 -12.49
N MET A 289 19.19 -19.75 -11.89
CA MET A 289 19.94 -18.54 -12.27
C MET A 289 21.45 -18.69 -12.04
N GLU A 290 21.89 -19.30 -10.94
CA GLU A 290 23.31 -19.59 -10.68
C GLU A 290 23.91 -20.54 -11.72
N SER A 291 23.12 -21.53 -12.18
CA SER A 291 23.53 -22.47 -13.22
C SER A 291 23.67 -21.78 -14.58
N GLU A 292 22.75 -20.88 -14.93
CA GLU A 292 22.80 -20.10 -16.16
C GLU A 292 23.95 -19.09 -16.15
N TYR A 293 24.18 -18.43 -15.01
CA TYR A 293 25.28 -17.49 -14.85
C TYR A 293 26.65 -18.17 -14.97
N LYS A 294 26.80 -19.39 -14.42
CA LYS A 294 28.02 -20.21 -14.63
C LYS A 294 28.22 -20.55 -16.11
N LYS A 295 27.18 -20.99 -16.81
CA LYS A 295 27.23 -21.27 -18.26
C LYS A 295 27.62 -20.04 -19.08
N ILE A 296 27.07 -18.87 -18.76
CA ILE A 296 27.42 -17.60 -19.44
C ILE A 296 28.89 -17.23 -19.18
N LYS A 297 29.40 -17.43 -17.97
CA LYS A 297 30.78 -17.13 -17.61
C LYS A 297 31.78 -18.08 -18.30
N GLU A 298 31.43 -19.35 -18.45
CA GLU A 298 32.21 -20.33 -19.22
C GLU A 298 32.21 -20.01 -20.72
N ASN A 299 31.05 -19.65 -21.29
CA ASN A 299 30.95 -19.24 -22.69
C ASN A 299 31.74 -17.95 -22.99
N LYS A 300 31.82 -17.00 -22.05
CA LYS A 300 32.66 -15.79 -22.19
C LYS A 300 34.16 -16.07 -22.12
N LYS A 301 34.61 -17.16 -21.46
CA LYS A 301 36.02 -17.58 -21.47
C LYS A 301 36.48 -18.11 -22.84
N HIS A 302 35.54 -18.59 -23.66
CA HIS A 302 35.80 -19.15 -24.98
C HIS A 302 35.38 -18.24 -26.14
N ALA A 303 34.94 -17.00 -25.86
CA ALA A 303 34.59 -16.04 -26.91
C ALA A 303 35.86 -15.58 -27.67
N PRO A 304 35.86 -15.61 -29.02
CA PRO A 304 37.01 -15.15 -29.81
C PRO A 304 37.26 -13.66 -29.54
N LYS A 305 38.52 -13.29 -29.28
CA LYS A 305 38.94 -11.90 -29.08
C LYS A 305 38.62 -11.11 -30.36
N GLN A 306 37.78 -10.08 -30.25
CA GLN A 306 37.54 -9.16 -31.38
C GLN A 306 38.85 -8.45 -31.76
N PRO A 307 39.16 -8.32 -33.06
CA PRO A 307 40.35 -7.61 -33.51
C PRO A 307 40.23 -6.12 -33.18
N TYR A 308 41.29 -5.58 -32.59
CA TYR A 308 41.43 -4.17 -32.22
C TYR A 308 41.56 -3.32 -33.49
N THR A 309 40.62 -2.40 -33.72
CA THR A 309 40.73 -1.35 -34.74
C THR A 309 41.24 -0.06 -34.08
N PRO A 310 42.46 0.42 -34.42
CA PRO A 310 42.94 1.72 -33.95
C PRO A 310 42.18 2.83 -34.68
N TYR A 311 41.63 3.78 -33.93
CA TYR A 311 41.11 5.03 -34.48
C TYR A 311 42.28 5.82 -35.10
N MET A 312 42.26 6.01 -36.43
CA MET A 312 43.15 6.95 -37.10
C MET A 312 42.70 8.39 -36.80
N ARG A 313 43.67 9.23 -36.46
CA ARG A 313 43.55 10.69 -36.33
C ARG A 313 43.49 11.37 -37.69
#